data_AF-A0A7V9F125-F1
#
_entry.id   AF-A0A7V9F125-F1
#
_cell.length_a   1.000
_cell.length_b   1.000
_cell.length_c   1.000
_cell.angle_alpha   90.00
_cell.angle_beta   90.00
_cell.angle_gamma   90.00
#
_symmetry.space_group_name_H-M   'P 1'
#
loop_
_entity.id
_entity.type
_entity.pdbx_description
1 polymer ?
#
loop_
_entity_poly.entity_id
_entity_poly.type
_entity_poly.pdbx_seq_one_letter_code
_entity_poly.pdbx_strand_id
1 'polypeptide(L)'
;MDTLRLTAEEALRLLERKDVSGAELHRAYLDAVAQRDPELHCYLRTVEEPAGDGVPIALKDVISTEGVETTAGSRILEGYVPVFDATVAARCKAAGLPLLGKTNTDEFAMGSSTENSAFGPSHNPWDPTRVPGGSGGGTAAAVSAGLAPWGLGSDTGGSIKQPSALCGNVGLRPTYGTVSRFGVIAFASSLDQVGPVARNVRDCALLYSIIAGRDPADSTTVEVPEVELPEGESLTGLRIGVPRELNEAEGIEPGVSAAVQRAIAVAAELGAEVGECELPRSVEYGLACYYLIAPAEASSNLARYDGVRYALRVEADSYNGMVERTRDVGFGDEPKRRIMLGAYALSAGYYEAYYGQAQKVRTVIVREHAAAFERFDVLVSPTSPTVAFALGEK
;
A
#
# COMPACT_ATOMS: atom_id res chain seq x y z
N MET A 1 -4.78 -4.31 -28.22
CA MET A 1 -4.58 -3.19 -27.29
C MET A 1 -3.26 -3.42 -26.56
N ASP A 2 -2.37 -2.42 -26.50
CA ASP A 2 -1.10 -2.55 -25.76
C ASP A 2 -1.31 -2.15 -24.28
N THR A 3 -1.71 -3.12 -23.45
CA THR A 3 -2.02 -2.90 -22.03
C THR A 3 -0.79 -2.51 -21.19
N LEU A 4 0.42 -2.74 -21.72
CA LEU A 4 1.68 -2.37 -21.08
C LEU A 4 1.91 -0.86 -21.10
N ARG A 5 1.47 -0.18 -22.15
CA ARG A 5 1.68 1.27 -22.33
C ARG A 5 0.45 2.12 -22.07
N LEU A 6 -0.75 1.57 -22.22
CA LEU A 6 -2.00 2.32 -22.08
C LEU A 6 -2.14 2.92 -20.68
N THR A 7 -2.19 4.23 -20.55
CA THR A 7 -2.47 4.91 -19.26
C THR A 7 -3.97 4.89 -18.93
N ALA A 8 -4.34 5.15 -17.67
CA ALA A 8 -5.75 5.21 -17.29
C ALA A 8 -6.46 6.38 -17.97
N GLU A 9 -5.81 7.55 -18.06
CA GLU A 9 -6.33 8.70 -18.81
C GLU A 9 -6.53 8.40 -20.30
N GLU A 10 -5.58 7.75 -20.96
CA GLU A 10 -5.75 7.33 -22.36
C GLU A 10 -6.89 6.32 -22.53
N ALA A 11 -7.01 5.36 -21.61
CA ALA A 11 -8.11 4.41 -21.61
C ALA A 11 -9.47 5.10 -21.45
N LEU A 12 -9.59 6.09 -20.56
CA LEU A 12 -10.79 6.93 -20.42
C LEU A 12 -11.15 7.62 -21.74
N ARG A 13 -10.17 8.23 -22.42
CA ARG A 13 -10.40 8.89 -23.72
C ARG A 13 -10.88 7.91 -24.80
N LEU A 14 -10.36 6.69 -24.82
CA LEU A 14 -10.83 5.66 -25.77
C LEU A 14 -12.29 5.27 -25.51
N LEU A 15 -12.68 5.16 -24.24
CA LEU A 15 -14.07 4.89 -23.84
C LEU A 15 -15.01 6.05 -24.21
N GLU A 16 -14.61 7.29 -23.90
CA GLU A 16 -15.38 8.50 -24.24
C GLU A 16 -15.64 8.64 -25.74
N ARG A 17 -14.63 8.32 -26.55
CA ARG A 17 -14.71 8.33 -28.03
C ARG A 17 -15.41 7.10 -28.60
N LYS A 18 -15.69 6.10 -27.77
CA LYS A 18 -16.23 4.78 -28.17
C LYS A 18 -15.33 4.05 -29.17
N ASP A 19 -14.03 4.31 -29.11
CA ASP A 19 -13.01 3.58 -29.89
C ASP A 19 -12.82 2.16 -29.31
N VAL A 20 -13.16 1.97 -28.03
CA VAL A 20 -13.27 0.68 -27.35
C VAL A 20 -14.44 0.70 -26.37
N SER A 21 -15.08 -0.43 -26.12
CA SER A 21 -16.05 -0.60 -25.04
C SER A 21 -15.38 -0.98 -23.71
N GLY A 22 -16.05 -0.74 -22.59
CA GLY A 22 -15.57 -1.17 -21.26
C GLY A 22 -15.32 -2.68 -21.18
N ALA A 23 -16.18 -3.48 -21.82
CA ALA A 23 -16.04 -4.93 -21.88
C ALA A 23 -14.80 -5.36 -22.68
N GLU A 24 -14.50 -4.71 -23.81
CA GLU A 24 -13.29 -4.98 -24.59
C GLU A 24 -12.03 -4.55 -23.83
N LEU A 25 -12.06 -3.42 -23.13
CA LEU A 25 -10.95 -2.95 -22.30
C LEU A 25 -10.68 -3.91 -21.13
N HIS A 26 -11.72 -4.31 -20.39
CA HIS A 26 -11.60 -5.27 -19.29
C HIS A 26 -11.10 -6.63 -19.77
N ARG A 27 -11.64 -7.16 -20.86
CA ARG A 27 -11.18 -8.41 -21.47
C ARG A 27 -9.71 -8.33 -21.89
N ALA A 28 -9.28 -7.21 -22.48
CA ALA A 28 -7.87 -7.02 -22.87
C ALA A 28 -6.91 -7.10 -21.67
N TYR A 29 -7.31 -6.58 -20.50
CA TYR A 29 -6.52 -6.73 -19.27
C TYR A 29 -6.55 -8.15 -18.72
N LEU A 30 -7.70 -8.84 -18.73
CA LEU A 30 -7.78 -10.24 -18.31
C LEU A 30 -6.94 -11.17 -19.19
N ASP A 31 -6.93 -10.97 -20.51
CA ASP A 31 -6.07 -11.72 -21.42
C ASP A 31 -4.59 -11.49 -21.08
N ALA A 32 -4.23 -10.26 -20.72
CA ALA A 32 -2.88 -9.90 -20.34
C ALA A 32 -2.48 -10.50 -18.97
N VAL A 33 -3.42 -10.59 -18.02
CA VAL A 33 -3.27 -11.30 -16.74
C VAL A 33 -3.05 -12.79 -17.01
N ALA A 34 -3.90 -13.44 -17.80
CA ALA A 34 -3.77 -14.84 -18.15
C ALA A 34 -2.41 -15.18 -18.81
N GLN A 35 -1.83 -14.24 -19.56
CA GLN A 35 -0.55 -14.42 -20.22
C GLN A 35 0.67 -14.27 -19.28
N ARG A 36 0.66 -13.32 -18.35
CA ARG A 36 1.87 -12.91 -17.60
C ARG A 36 1.80 -13.17 -16.10
N ASP A 37 0.61 -13.22 -15.53
CA ASP A 37 0.42 -13.49 -14.11
C ASP A 37 0.88 -14.89 -13.66
N PRO A 38 0.88 -15.95 -14.50
CA PRO A 38 1.48 -17.23 -14.10
C PRO A 38 2.98 -17.15 -13.73
N GLU A 39 3.71 -16.16 -14.27
CA GLU A 39 5.12 -15.89 -13.91
C GLU A 39 5.23 -14.90 -12.75
N LEU A 40 4.34 -13.89 -12.71
CA LEU A 40 4.47 -12.76 -11.79
C LEU A 40 3.69 -12.91 -10.47
N HIS A 41 2.63 -13.73 -10.48
CA HIS A 41 1.74 -14.01 -9.35
C HIS A 41 1.27 -12.72 -8.63
N CYS A 42 0.79 -11.74 -9.42
CA CYS A 42 0.30 -10.46 -8.93
C CYS A 42 -1.12 -10.57 -8.36
N TYR A 43 -1.93 -11.51 -8.82
CA TYR A 43 -3.32 -11.70 -8.39
C TYR A 43 -3.50 -12.98 -7.58
N LEU A 44 -4.29 -12.88 -6.52
CA LEU A 44 -4.82 -14.05 -5.80
C LEU A 44 -6.11 -14.56 -6.45
N ARG A 45 -6.84 -13.68 -7.13
CA ARG A 45 -8.01 -14.00 -7.96
C ARG A 45 -8.34 -12.87 -8.91
N THR A 46 -8.88 -13.24 -10.06
CA THR A 46 -9.50 -12.31 -11.02
C THR A 46 -11.02 -12.32 -10.88
N VAL A 47 -11.66 -11.30 -11.46
CA VAL A 47 -13.11 -11.18 -11.58
C VAL A 47 -13.46 -11.07 -13.07
N GLU A 48 -14.13 -12.08 -13.62
CA GLU A 48 -14.43 -12.18 -15.05
C GLU A 48 -15.57 -11.26 -15.50
N GLU A 49 -16.60 -11.10 -14.66
CA GLU A 49 -17.82 -10.35 -14.98
C GLU A 49 -18.09 -9.26 -13.92
N PRO A 50 -17.23 -8.23 -13.80
CA PRO A 50 -17.48 -7.14 -12.87
C PRO A 50 -18.60 -6.22 -13.36
N ALA A 51 -19.22 -5.49 -12.43
CA ALA A 51 -20.07 -4.36 -12.77
C ALA A 51 -19.21 -3.14 -13.19
N GLY A 52 -19.72 -2.35 -14.15
CA GLY A 52 -19.07 -1.14 -14.65
C GLY A 52 -18.52 -1.28 -16.08
N ASP A 53 -18.42 -0.17 -16.78
CA ASP A 53 -17.94 -0.06 -18.17
C ASP A 53 -16.78 0.94 -18.32
N GLY A 54 -16.23 1.42 -17.21
CA GLY A 54 -15.10 2.34 -17.15
C GLY A 54 -13.73 1.65 -17.24
N VAL A 55 -12.70 2.37 -16.79
CA VAL A 55 -11.32 1.85 -16.77
C VAL A 55 -11.17 0.83 -15.62
N PRO A 56 -10.70 -0.40 -15.91
CA PRO A 56 -10.63 -1.45 -14.91
C PRO A 56 -9.63 -1.15 -13.78
N ILE A 57 -9.87 -1.69 -12.59
CA ILE A 57 -9.04 -1.43 -11.40
C ILE A 57 -8.65 -2.72 -10.67
N ALA A 58 -7.41 -2.76 -10.17
CA ALA A 58 -6.93 -3.81 -9.28
C ALA A 58 -6.97 -3.36 -7.81
N LEU A 59 -7.42 -4.22 -6.89
CA LEU A 59 -7.52 -3.88 -5.47
C LEU A 59 -6.66 -4.85 -4.63
N LYS A 60 -5.78 -4.31 -3.77
CA LYS A 60 -5.05 -5.11 -2.78
C LYS A 60 -6.01 -5.94 -1.94
N ASP A 61 -5.64 -7.19 -1.68
CA ASP A 61 -6.49 -8.17 -0.99
C ASP A 61 -6.76 -7.90 0.51
N VAL A 62 -6.47 -6.69 0.98
CA VAL A 62 -6.89 -6.18 2.29
C VAL A 62 -8.14 -5.30 2.22
N ILE A 63 -8.56 -4.91 1.01
CA ILE A 63 -9.73 -4.05 0.78
C ILE A 63 -10.94 -4.97 0.66
N SER A 64 -11.87 -4.97 1.61
CA SER A 64 -13.08 -5.80 1.49
C SER A 64 -13.90 -5.40 0.27
N THR A 65 -14.37 -6.38 -0.48
CA THR A 65 -15.22 -6.19 -1.66
C THR A 65 -16.40 -7.13 -1.57
N GLU A 66 -17.61 -6.59 -1.68
CA GLU A 66 -18.83 -7.36 -1.54
C GLU A 66 -18.86 -8.52 -2.56
N GLY A 67 -19.07 -9.74 -2.07
CA GLY A 67 -19.18 -10.93 -2.92
C GLY A 67 -17.86 -11.43 -3.51
N VAL A 68 -16.72 -10.79 -3.23
CA VAL A 68 -15.40 -11.22 -3.70
C VAL A 68 -14.53 -11.58 -2.49
N GLU A 69 -14.07 -12.83 -2.43
CA GLU A 69 -13.24 -13.29 -1.31
C GLU A 69 -12.05 -12.35 -1.08
N THR A 70 -11.79 -12.05 0.19
CA THR A 70 -10.74 -11.14 0.62
C THR A 70 -9.93 -11.86 1.71
N THR A 71 -8.69 -12.23 1.44
CA THR A 71 -7.92 -13.11 2.34
C THR A 71 -6.82 -12.38 3.11
N ALA A 72 -6.52 -11.13 2.75
CA ALA A 72 -5.34 -10.41 3.20
C ALA A 72 -4.03 -11.21 3.02
N GLY A 73 -3.96 -12.07 2.00
CA GLY A 73 -2.82 -12.97 1.79
C GLY A 73 -2.66 -14.04 2.89
N SER A 74 -3.71 -14.34 3.66
CA SER A 74 -3.68 -15.26 4.81
C SER A 74 -4.64 -16.44 4.67
N ARG A 75 -4.23 -17.60 5.19
CA ARG A 75 -5.10 -18.78 5.29
C ARG A 75 -6.18 -18.64 6.36
N ILE A 76 -5.99 -17.79 7.38
CA ILE A 76 -7.03 -17.59 8.40
C ILE A 76 -8.31 -16.97 7.83
N LEU A 77 -8.20 -16.29 6.69
CA LEU A 77 -9.30 -15.66 5.97
C LEU A 77 -9.68 -16.39 4.67
N GLU A 78 -9.14 -17.60 4.45
CA GLU A 78 -9.61 -18.45 3.35
C GLU A 78 -11.12 -18.73 3.52
N GLY A 79 -11.90 -18.52 2.45
CA GLY A 79 -13.37 -18.57 2.50
C GLY A 79 -14.06 -17.29 2.98
N TYR A 80 -13.34 -16.24 3.38
CA TYR A 80 -13.97 -14.97 3.80
C TYR A 80 -14.49 -14.18 2.59
N VAL A 81 -15.80 -14.24 2.37
CA VAL A 81 -16.50 -13.41 1.38
C VAL A 81 -17.22 -12.25 2.10
N PRO A 82 -16.73 -11.00 1.99
CA PRO A 82 -17.37 -9.85 2.62
C PRO A 82 -18.82 -9.64 2.14
N VAL A 83 -19.68 -9.28 3.07
CA VAL A 83 -21.09 -8.90 2.81
C VAL A 83 -21.27 -7.39 2.63
N PHE A 84 -20.18 -6.68 2.38
CA PHE A 84 -20.14 -5.23 2.21
C PHE A 84 -18.89 -4.81 1.43
N ASP A 85 -18.99 -3.68 0.73
CA ASP A 85 -17.84 -3.01 0.12
C ASP A 85 -17.12 -2.14 1.16
N ALA A 86 -15.79 -2.17 1.16
CA ALA A 86 -15.00 -1.10 1.76
C ALA A 86 -15.34 0.23 1.07
N THR A 87 -15.26 1.35 1.78
CA THR A 87 -15.67 2.66 1.22
C THR A 87 -14.93 3.00 -0.07
N VAL A 88 -13.64 2.67 -0.14
CA VAL A 88 -12.85 2.87 -1.36
C VAL A 88 -13.32 1.98 -2.53
N ALA A 89 -13.72 0.74 -2.25
CA ALA A 89 -14.28 -0.16 -3.28
C ALA A 89 -15.64 0.35 -3.76
N ALA A 90 -16.50 0.80 -2.83
CA ALA A 90 -17.79 1.41 -3.16
C ALA A 90 -17.63 2.68 -4.01
N ARG A 91 -16.64 3.54 -3.70
CA ARG A 91 -16.31 4.72 -4.50
C ARG A 91 -15.83 4.36 -5.91
N CYS A 92 -14.93 3.39 -6.04
CA CYS A 92 -14.49 2.90 -7.36
C CYS A 92 -15.65 2.33 -8.18
N LYS A 93 -16.53 1.53 -7.55
CA LYS A 93 -17.73 0.99 -8.18
C LYS A 93 -18.70 2.09 -8.63
N ALA A 94 -18.91 3.11 -7.79
CA ALA A 94 -19.74 4.28 -8.13
C ALA A 94 -19.15 5.13 -9.25
N ALA A 95 -17.82 5.18 -9.36
CA ALA A 95 -17.10 5.78 -10.49
C ALA A 95 -17.07 4.90 -11.75
N GLY A 96 -17.74 3.75 -11.74
CA GLY A 96 -17.86 2.84 -12.89
C GLY A 96 -16.59 2.04 -13.18
N LEU A 97 -15.67 1.89 -12.22
CA LEU A 97 -14.41 1.16 -12.42
C LEU A 97 -14.62 -0.35 -12.22
N PRO A 98 -14.61 -1.18 -13.29
CA PRO A 98 -14.79 -2.62 -13.15
C PRO A 98 -13.58 -3.26 -12.44
N LEU A 99 -13.84 -4.10 -11.44
CA LEU A 99 -12.80 -4.82 -10.71
C LEU A 99 -12.13 -5.88 -11.59
N LEU A 100 -10.79 -5.84 -11.68
CA LEU A 100 -9.99 -6.91 -12.31
C LEU A 100 -9.81 -8.10 -11.38
N GLY A 101 -9.59 -7.85 -10.10
CA GLY A 101 -9.23 -8.89 -9.16
C GLY A 101 -8.63 -8.36 -7.86
N LYS A 102 -8.29 -9.31 -7.00
CA LYS A 102 -7.60 -9.08 -5.72
C LYS A 102 -6.12 -9.32 -5.91
N THR A 103 -5.30 -8.29 -5.69
CA THR A 103 -3.85 -8.42 -5.84
C THR A 103 -3.21 -8.99 -4.58
N ASN A 104 -2.15 -9.78 -4.80
CA ASN A 104 -1.38 -10.43 -3.76
C ASN A 104 -0.68 -9.41 -2.84
N THR A 105 -0.40 -9.83 -1.61
CA THR A 105 0.13 -9.02 -0.53
C THR A 105 0.88 -9.89 0.46
N ASP A 106 1.85 -9.31 1.18
CA ASP A 106 2.29 -9.94 2.44
C ASP A 106 1.09 -10.15 3.36
N GLU A 107 1.09 -11.25 4.09
CA GLU A 107 0.02 -11.65 4.99
C GLU A 107 -0.32 -10.53 5.98
N PHE A 108 -1.60 -10.12 6.03
CA PHE A 108 -2.08 -8.99 6.83
C PHE A 108 -1.31 -7.68 6.64
N ALA A 109 -0.77 -7.46 5.44
CA ALA A 109 0.06 -6.31 5.10
C ALA A 109 1.40 -6.24 5.87
N MET A 110 1.85 -7.35 6.48
CA MET A 110 3.06 -7.43 7.31
C MET A 110 4.25 -7.99 6.53
N GLY A 111 5.01 -7.09 5.90
CA GLY A 111 6.22 -7.44 5.18
C GLY A 111 6.61 -6.36 4.17
N SER A 112 7.75 -6.59 3.51
CA SER A 112 8.35 -5.66 2.56
C SER A 112 8.82 -6.34 1.26
N SER A 113 8.31 -7.55 0.96
CA SER A 113 8.67 -8.32 -0.22
C SER A 113 7.54 -9.11 -0.87
N THR A 114 6.37 -9.23 -0.23
CA THR A 114 5.25 -10.10 -0.64
C THR A 114 5.57 -11.60 -0.51
N GLU A 115 6.73 -11.97 0.04
CA GLU A 115 7.10 -13.37 0.28
C GLU A 115 6.34 -14.00 1.44
N ASN A 116 5.82 -13.20 2.38
CA ASN A 116 5.00 -13.71 3.47
C ASN A 116 3.57 -14.05 3.04
N SER A 117 3.19 -13.85 1.78
CA SER A 117 1.87 -14.30 1.30
C SER A 117 1.71 -15.80 1.52
N ALA A 118 0.62 -16.21 2.19
CA ALA A 118 0.32 -17.61 2.44
C ALA A 118 -0.02 -18.40 1.15
N PHE A 119 -0.13 -17.70 0.02
CA PHE A 119 -0.38 -18.23 -1.32
C PHE A 119 0.88 -18.26 -2.20
N GLY A 120 2.01 -17.75 -1.70
CA GLY A 120 3.29 -17.69 -2.41
C GLY A 120 3.66 -16.27 -2.89
N PRO A 121 4.95 -16.05 -3.18
CA PRO A 121 5.47 -14.72 -3.50
C PRO A 121 4.92 -14.17 -4.82
N SER A 122 4.82 -12.84 -4.92
CA SER A 122 4.78 -12.15 -6.21
C SER A 122 6.21 -11.88 -6.70
N HIS A 123 6.38 -11.68 -8.00
CA HIS A 123 7.68 -11.44 -8.64
C HIS A 123 7.75 -10.05 -9.28
N ASN A 124 8.96 -9.49 -9.34
CA ASN A 124 9.17 -8.16 -9.94
C ASN A 124 9.12 -8.24 -11.48
N PRO A 125 8.32 -7.41 -12.16
CA PRO A 125 8.22 -7.46 -13.61
C PRO A 125 9.46 -6.98 -14.37
N TRP A 126 10.40 -6.30 -13.70
CA TRP A 126 11.70 -5.93 -14.28
C TRP A 126 12.74 -7.05 -14.20
N ASP A 127 12.59 -7.96 -13.24
CA ASP A 127 13.44 -9.12 -13.01
C ASP A 127 12.68 -10.13 -12.11
N PRO A 128 12.09 -11.19 -12.69
CA PRO A 128 11.28 -12.15 -11.92
C PRO A 128 12.04 -12.90 -10.82
N THR A 129 13.37 -12.80 -10.76
CA THR A 129 14.17 -13.37 -9.65
C THR A 129 14.21 -12.46 -8.41
N ARG A 130 13.64 -11.26 -8.51
CA ARG A 130 13.62 -10.23 -7.45
C ARG A 130 12.23 -9.98 -6.90
N VAL A 131 12.19 -9.39 -5.71
CA VAL A 131 10.96 -9.02 -5.04
C VAL A 131 10.30 -7.80 -5.70
N PRO A 132 8.96 -7.75 -5.79
CA PRO A 132 8.24 -6.54 -6.18
C PRO A 132 8.11 -5.52 -5.03
N GLY A 133 8.67 -5.84 -3.86
CA GLY A 133 8.48 -5.11 -2.62
C GLY A 133 7.26 -5.56 -1.85
N GLY A 134 6.95 -4.88 -0.75
CA GLY A 134 5.80 -5.23 0.09
C GLY A 134 5.33 -4.10 1.02
N SER A 135 4.13 -4.24 1.59
CA SER A 135 3.24 -5.39 1.42
C SER A 135 2.33 -5.32 0.19
N GLY A 136 2.24 -4.19 -0.51
CA GLY A 136 1.47 -4.04 -1.75
C GLY A 136 2.17 -4.49 -3.02
N GLY A 137 3.03 -5.52 -2.97
CA GLY A 137 3.85 -5.94 -4.11
C GLY A 137 3.04 -6.41 -5.31
N GLY A 138 1.96 -7.17 -5.10
CA GLY A 138 1.08 -7.61 -6.19
C GLY A 138 0.43 -6.44 -6.95
N THR A 139 0.00 -5.38 -6.24
CA THR A 139 -0.54 -4.17 -6.89
C THR A 139 0.51 -3.46 -7.73
N ALA A 140 1.70 -3.25 -7.18
CA ALA A 140 2.78 -2.56 -7.90
C ALA A 140 3.28 -3.36 -9.10
N ALA A 141 3.43 -4.68 -8.96
CA ALA A 141 3.79 -5.57 -10.06
C ALA A 141 2.72 -5.57 -11.15
N ALA A 142 1.43 -5.68 -10.79
CA ALA A 142 0.32 -5.67 -11.76
C ALA A 142 0.29 -4.39 -12.60
N VAL A 143 0.46 -3.22 -11.98
CA VAL A 143 0.49 -1.93 -12.69
C VAL A 143 1.71 -1.81 -13.59
N SER A 144 2.89 -2.22 -13.12
CA SER A 144 4.13 -2.08 -13.92
C SER A 144 4.19 -3.07 -15.08
N ALA A 145 3.63 -4.27 -14.88
CA ALA A 145 3.52 -5.30 -15.88
C ALA A 145 2.39 -5.06 -16.89
N GLY A 146 1.59 -3.99 -16.78
CA GLY A 146 0.46 -3.79 -17.70
C GLY A 146 -0.72 -4.74 -17.46
N LEU A 147 -0.82 -5.34 -16.28
CA LEU A 147 -1.94 -6.20 -15.86
C LEU A 147 -3.09 -5.40 -15.23
N ALA A 148 -2.84 -4.13 -14.93
CA ALA A 148 -3.85 -3.14 -14.58
C ALA A 148 -3.38 -1.75 -15.09
N PRO A 149 -4.31 -0.83 -15.42
CA PRO A 149 -3.95 0.56 -15.69
C PRO A 149 -3.55 1.31 -14.40
N TRP A 150 -4.20 0.96 -13.30
CA TRP A 150 -4.00 1.48 -11.95
C TRP A 150 -4.54 0.51 -10.90
N GLY A 151 -4.24 0.75 -9.63
CA GLY A 151 -4.81 -0.03 -8.54
C GLY A 151 -4.73 0.67 -7.19
N LEU A 152 -5.35 0.07 -6.18
CA LEU A 152 -5.26 0.51 -4.80
C LEU A 152 -4.39 -0.41 -3.97
N GLY A 153 -3.50 0.18 -3.17
CA GLY A 153 -2.72 -0.47 -2.12
C GLY A 153 -3.10 0.02 -0.73
N SER A 154 -2.37 -0.45 0.27
CA SER A 154 -2.39 0.10 1.63
C SER A 154 -0.97 0.32 2.13
N ASP A 155 -0.73 1.39 2.87
CA ASP A 155 0.58 1.81 3.37
C ASP A 155 0.52 2.13 4.87
N THR A 156 1.22 1.30 5.65
CA THR A 156 1.35 1.44 7.10
C THR A 156 2.74 1.95 7.50
N GLY A 157 3.77 1.50 6.79
CA GLY A 157 5.17 1.86 7.02
C GLY A 157 5.99 1.97 5.73
N GLY A 158 5.35 2.21 4.59
CA GLY A 158 5.96 2.22 3.25
C GLY A 158 5.34 1.23 2.26
N SER A 159 4.23 0.57 2.61
CA SER A 159 3.69 -0.56 1.86
C SER A 159 2.98 -0.23 0.53
N ILE A 160 2.90 1.04 0.15
CA ILE A 160 2.63 1.51 -1.22
C ILE A 160 3.91 2.07 -1.84
N LYS A 161 4.60 2.94 -1.10
CA LYS A 161 5.77 3.68 -1.60
C LYS A 161 6.92 2.76 -2.00
N GLN A 162 7.30 1.82 -1.14
CA GLN A 162 8.42 0.90 -1.39
C GLN A 162 8.14 -0.03 -2.58
N PRO A 163 6.99 -0.73 -2.68
CA PRO A 163 6.69 -1.53 -3.86
C PRO A 163 6.71 -0.71 -5.16
N SER A 164 6.21 0.53 -5.10
CA SER A 164 6.19 1.42 -6.26
C SER A 164 7.60 1.81 -6.70
N ALA A 165 8.49 2.10 -5.75
CA ALA A 165 9.90 2.35 -6.04
C ALA A 165 10.61 1.12 -6.63
N LEU A 166 10.32 -0.09 -6.12
CA LEU A 166 10.95 -1.33 -6.59
C LEU A 166 10.40 -1.82 -7.93
N CYS A 167 9.14 -1.51 -8.25
CA CYS A 167 8.51 -1.83 -9.53
C CYS A 167 8.53 -0.67 -10.53
N GLY A 168 9.12 0.48 -10.21
CA GLY A 168 9.27 1.60 -11.15
C GLY A 168 7.96 2.27 -11.56
N ASN A 169 7.02 2.44 -10.63
CA ASN A 169 5.74 3.14 -10.85
C ASN A 169 5.48 4.22 -9.79
N VAL A 170 4.34 4.92 -9.89
CA VAL A 170 3.95 5.98 -8.96
C VAL A 170 2.98 5.44 -7.92
N GLY A 171 3.37 5.51 -6.65
CA GLY A 171 2.52 5.15 -5.52
C GLY A 171 2.40 6.30 -4.52
N LEU A 172 1.16 6.66 -4.19
CA LEU A 172 0.86 7.72 -3.24
C LEU A 172 0.30 7.13 -1.95
N ARG A 173 0.96 7.38 -0.82
CA ARG A 173 0.31 7.31 0.50
C ARG A 173 -0.23 8.69 0.83
N PRO A 174 -1.56 8.91 0.81
CA PRO A 174 -2.12 10.23 1.10
C PRO A 174 -2.05 10.54 2.60
N THR A 175 -2.38 11.78 2.96
CA THR A 175 -2.47 12.21 4.36
C THR A 175 -3.42 11.30 5.14
N TYR A 176 -3.05 10.92 6.37
CA TYR A 176 -3.91 10.09 7.21
C TYR A 176 -5.27 10.78 7.44
N GLY A 177 -6.35 10.03 7.24
CA GLY A 177 -7.73 10.52 7.32
C GLY A 177 -8.31 11.08 6.01
N THR A 178 -7.55 11.29 4.94
CA THR A 178 -8.15 11.81 3.68
C THR A 178 -8.83 10.72 2.84
N VAL A 179 -8.50 9.46 3.08
CA VAL A 179 -9.16 8.28 2.52
C VAL A 179 -9.71 7.45 3.67
N SER A 180 -10.93 6.92 3.50
CA SER A 180 -11.56 6.07 4.50
C SER A 180 -10.86 4.72 4.64
N ARG A 181 -10.80 4.23 5.88
CA ARG A 181 -10.30 2.91 6.24
C ARG A 181 -11.45 1.93 6.54
N PHE A 182 -12.71 2.36 6.43
CA PHE A 182 -13.85 1.47 6.59
C PHE A 182 -13.80 0.33 5.57
N GLY A 183 -13.89 -0.91 6.07
CA GLY A 183 -13.80 -2.14 5.28
C GLY A 183 -12.41 -2.53 4.81
N VAL A 184 -11.38 -1.77 5.17
CA VAL A 184 -9.99 -2.20 5.01
C VAL A 184 -9.63 -3.09 6.21
N ILE A 185 -9.05 -4.26 5.95
CA ILE A 185 -8.52 -5.16 6.97
C ILE A 185 -7.37 -4.44 7.67
N ALA A 186 -7.60 -4.06 8.94
CA ALA A 186 -6.67 -3.24 9.70
C ALA A 186 -5.42 -4.02 10.12
N PHE A 187 -4.25 -3.40 9.89
CA PHE A 187 -2.98 -3.79 10.48
C PHE A 187 -2.69 -2.89 11.69
N ALA A 188 -2.34 -1.63 11.47
CA ALA A 188 -2.12 -0.64 12.52
C ALA A 188 -3.00 0.58 12.26
N SER A 189 -4.12 0.64 12.98
CA SER A 189 -5.19 1.62 12.81
C SER A 189 -4.72 3.07 12.78
N SER A 190 -3.70 3.45 13.56
CA SER A 190 -3.21 4.83 13.61
C SER A 190 -2.21 5.18 12.49
N LEU A 191 -1.87 4.23 11.61
CA LEU A 191 -0.84 4.34 10.58
C LEU A 191 -1.37 3.98 9.19
N ASP A 192 -2.25 2.99 9.10
CA ASP A 192 -2.81 2.46 7.86
C ASP A 192 -3.43 3.58 7.02
N GLN A 193 -3.12 3.58 5.73
CA GLN A 193 -3.83 4.41 4.77
C GLN A 193 -3.90 3.74 3.40
N VAL A 194 -5.07 3.76 2.77
CA VAL A 194 -5.25 3.32 1.38
C VAL A 194 -4.76 4.41 0.44
N GLY A 195 -4.15 4.01 -0.67
CA GLY A 195 -3.67 4.95 -1.67
C GLY A 195 -3.51 4.34 -3.06
N PRO A 196 -3.45 5.20 -4.09
CA PRO A 196 -3.37 4.76 -5.47
C PRO A 196 -1.95 4.37 -5.89
N VAL A 197 -1.89 3.44 -6.84
CA VAL A 197 -0.71 3.02 -7.59
C VAL A 197 -1.03 3.13 -9.07
N ALA A 198 -0.22 3.86 -9.83
CA ALA A 198 -0.43 4.09 -11.25
C ALA A 198 0.90 4.25 -12.00
N ARG A 199 0.86 4.23 -13.34
CA ARG A 199 2.07 4.40 -14.18
C ARG A 199 2.62 5.82 -14.19
N ASN A 200 1.79 6.81 -13.90
CA ASN A 200 2.16 8.22 -13.93
C ASN A 200 1.47 9.00 -12.80
N VAL A 201 1.96 10.22 -12.54
CA VAL A 201 1.49 11.07 -11.43
C VAL A 201 0.04 11.52 -11.64
N ARG A 202 -0.37 11.77 -12.88
CA ARG A 202 -1.72 12.27 -13.19
C ARG A 202 -2.80 11.21 -12.95
N ASP A 203 -2.59 9.97 -13.40
CA ASP A 203 -3.47 8.83 -13.12
C ASP A 203 -3.52 8.54 -11.60
N CYS A 204 -2.40 8.71 -10.89
CA CYS A 204 -2.33 8.56 -9.45
C CYS A 204 -3.21 9.62 -8.74
N ALA A 205 -3.13 10.88 -9.16
CA ALA A 205 -3.96 11.97 -8.65
C ALA A 205 -5.45 11.79 -9.00
N LEU A 206 -5.76 11.33 -10.22
CA LEU A 206 -7.11 11.03 -10.65
C LEU A 206 -7.73 9.89 -9.82
N LEU A 207 -7.00 8.81 -9.58
CA LEU A 207 -7.51 7.74 -8.73
C LEU A 207 -7.64 8.20 -7.27
N TYR A 208 -6.73 9.05 -6.77
CA TYR A 208 -6.86 9.66 -5.44
C TYR A 208 -8.14 10.49 -5.33
N SER A 209 -8.48 11.29 -6.34
CA SER A 209 -9.70 12.13 -6.33
C SER A 209 -10.99 11.29 -6.25
N ILE A 210 -10.99 10.09 -6.84
CA ILE A 210 -12.11 9.14 -6.77
C ILE A 210 -12.29 8.60 -5.34
N ILE A 211 -11.19 8.31 -4.64
CA ILE A 211 -11.25 7.61 -3.33
C ILE A 211 -11.16 8.53 -2.12
N ALA A 212 -10.80 9.79 -2.29
CA ALA A 212 -10.64 10.75 -1.20
C ALA A 212 -11.98 11.29 -0.67
N GLY A 213 -11.97 11.81 0.55
CA GLY A 213 -13.09 12.54 1.16
C GLY A 213 -13.69 11.84 2.38
N ARG A 214 -14.46 12.61 3.15
CA ARG A 214 -15.11 12.15 4.38
C ARG A 214 -15.98 10.92 4.18
N ASP A 215 -16.00 10.07 5.19
CA ASP A 215 -16.85 8.90 5.26
C ASP A 215 -17.50 8.81 6.65
N PRO A 216 -18.83 8.85 6.76
CA PRO A 216 -19.51 8.71 8.04
C PRO A 216 -19.27 7.36 8.73
N ALA A 217 -18.84 6.32 7.99
CA ALA A 217 -18.49 5.01 8.55
C ALA A 217 -17.06 4.96 9.14
N ASP A 218 -16.25 6.02 8.94
CA ASP A 218 -14.90 6.15 9.50
C ASP A 218 -14.73 7.49 10.22
N SER A 219 -14.82 7.43 11.55
CA SER A 219 -14.65 8.57 12.47
C SER A 219 -13.29 9.26 12.40
N THR A 220 -12.31 8.67 11.70
CA THR A 220 -10.98 9.24 11.52
C THR A 220 -10.81 10.01 10.21
N THR A 221 -11.83 9.99 9.35
CA THR A 221 -11.76 10.77 8.12
C THR A 221 -11.86 12.27 8.38
N VAL A 222 -11.07 13.03 7.65
CA VAL A 222 -11.04 14.49 7.70
C VAL A 222 -11.62 15.07 6.42
N GLU A 223 -11.96 16.34 6.46
CA GLU A 223 -12.30 17.08 5.25
C GLU A 223 -11.05 17.24 4.39
N VAL A 224 -11.21 17.05 3.07
CA VAL A 224 -10.12 17.06 2.11
C VAL A 224 -10.45 18.15 1.09
N PRO A 225 -9.51 19.03 0.73
CA PRO A 225 -9.70 19.92 -0.41
C PRO A 225 -9.89 19.09 -1.68
N GLU A 226 -10.44 19.72 -2.71
CA GLU A 226 -10.52 19.10 -4.04
C GLU A 226 -9.11 18.71 -4.51
N VAL A 227 -9.00 17.52 -5.10
CA VAL A 227 -7.72 17.00 -5.59
C VAL A 227 -7.47 17.59 -6.97
N GLU A 228 -6.48 18.46 -7.07
CA GLU A 228 -6.04 19.02 -8.35
C GLU A 228 -5.24 17.99 -9.17
N LEU A 229 -5.52 17.92 -10.47
CA LEU A 229 -4.73 17.10 -11.38
C LEU A 229 -3.46 17.86 -11.78
N PRO A 230 -2.27 17.23 -11.70
CA PRO A 230 -1.01 17.91 -11.99
C PRO A 230 -0.92 18.27 -13.48
N GLU A 231 -0.66 19.56 -13.75
CA GLU A 231 -0.46 20.15 -15.09
C GLU A 231 0.76 21.08 -15.13
N GLY A 232 1.46 21.26 -14.01
CA GLY A 232 2.57 22.20 -13.89
C GLY A 232 3.79 21.75 -14.71
N GLU A 233 4.38 22.70 -15.44
CA GLU A 233 5.62 22.53 -16.20
C GLU A 233 6.84 23.18 -15.54
N SER A 234 6.64 23.84 -14.39
CA SER A 234 7.66 24.58 -13.64
C SER A 234 7.50 24.34 -12.15
N LEU A 235 8.62 24.37 -11.44
CA LEU A 235 8.70 24.30 -9.97
C LEU A 235 9.13 25.64 -9.36
N THR A 236 9.05 26.73 -10.12
CA THR A 236 9.39 28.09 -9.64
C THR A 236 8.58 28.44 -8.39
N GLY A 237 9.28 28.81 -7.31
CA GLY A 237 8.68 29.17 -6.02
C GLY A 237 8.45 27.99 -5.08
N LEU A 238 8.76 26.75 -5.49
CA LEU A 238 8.72 25.58 -4.61
C LEU A 238 10.04 25.44 -3.83
N ARG A 239 9.97 25.34 -2.51
CA ARG A 239 11.14 25.09 -1.65
C ARG A 239 11.25 23.61 -1.32
N ILE A 240 12.33 22.98 -1.75
CA ILE A 240 12.61 21.55 -1.55
C ILE A 240 13.68 21.39 -0.47
N GLY A 241 13.32 20.72 0.62
CA GLY A 241 14.25 20.32 1.67
C GLY A 241 14.88 18.96 1.36
N VAL A 242 16.18 18.84 1.53
CA VAL A 242 16.93 17.59 1.38
C VAL A 242 17.43 17.16 2.77
N PRO A 243 16.75 16.23 3.47
CA PRO A 243 17.16 15.81 4.79
C PRO A 243 18.46 15.00 4.72
N ARG A 244 19.52 15.48 5.38
CA ARG A 244 20.84 14.84 5.34
C ARG A 244 20.77 13.38 5.74
N GLU A 245 20.13 13.07 6.87
CA GLU A 245 20.10 11.73 7.43
C GLU A 245 19.32 10.73 6.57
N LEU A 246 18.39 11.18 5.72
CA LEU A 246 17.67 10.30 4.79
C LEU A 246 18.39 10.14 3.44
N ASN A 247 19.28 11.05 3.07
CA ASN A 247 19.99 11.04 1.79
C ASN A 247 21.43 10.50 1.90
N GLU A 248 22.00 10.50 3.11
CA GLU A 248 23.36 10.04 3.42
C GLU A 248 23.38 8.84 4.38
N ALA A 249 22.22 8.22 4.63
CA ALA A 249 22.13 7.03 5.47
C ALA A 249 23.04 5.90 4.97
N GLU A 250 23.66 5.19 5.91
CA GLU A 250 24.39 3.97 5.60
C GLU A 250 23.46 2.94 4.92
N GLY A 251 23.99 2.24 3.91
CA GLY A 251 23.24 1.23 3.18
C GLY A 251 22.46 1.74 1.97
N ILE A 252 22.46 3.06 1.69
CA ILE A 252 21.97 3.57 0.41
C ILE A 252 22.93 3.16 -0.72
N GLU A 253 22.43 2.46 -1.72
CA GLU A 253 23.23 2.04 -2.86
C GLU A 253 23.69 3.26 -3.70
N PRO A 254 24.93 3.24 -4.25
CA PRO A 254 25.43 4.34 -5.07
C PRO A 254 24.53 4.68 -6.26
N GLY A 255 23.90 3.66 -6.88
CA GLY A 255 22.96 3.86 -7.99
C GLY A 255 21.68 4.61 -7.57
N VAL A 256 21.16 4.31 -6.38
CA VAL A 256 19.99 4.98 -5.79
C VAL A 256 20.34 6.43 -5.45
N SER A 257 21.46 6.65 -4.75
CA SER A 257 21.93 8.00 -4.41
C SER A 257 22.11 8.85 -5.67
N ALA A 258 22.79 8.32 -6.70
CA ALA A 258 22.98 9.01 -7.96
C ALA A 258 21.66 9.33 -8.67
N ALA A 259 20.65 8.46 -8.60
CA ALA A 259 19.33 8.71 -9.18
C ALA A 259 18.57 9.84 -8.48
N VAL A 260 18.61 9.87 -7.14
CA VAL A 260 17.97 10.93 -6.35
C VAL A 260 18.66 12.27 -6.57
N GLN A 261 20.00 12.30 -6.59
CA GLN A 261 20.75 13.53 -6.89
C GLN A 261 20.43 14.08 -8.28
N ARG A 262 20.24 13.22 -9.29
CA ARG A 262 19.75 13.65 -10.61
C ARG A 262 18.33 14.23 -10.54
N ALA A 263 17.42 13.62 -9.79
CA ALA A 263 16.07 14.14 -9.64
C ALA A 263 16.04 15.52 -8.95
N ILE A 264 16.87 15.72 -7.93
CA ILE A 264 17.06 17.01 -7.25
C ILE A 264 17.62 18.06 -8.22
N ALA A 265 18.62 17.70 -9.03
CA ALA A 265 19.17 18.60 -10.04
C ALA A 265 18.13 19.02 -11.09
N VAL A 266 17.33 18.07 -11.59
CA VAL A 266 16.21 18.38 -12.50
C VAL A 266 15.19 19.32 -11.84
N ALA A 267 14.87 19.11 -10.57
CA ALA A 267 13.94 19.99 -9.86
C ALA A 267 14.49 21.44 -9.75
N ALA A 268 15.79 21.60 -9.50
CA ALA A 268 16.46 22.90 -9.49
C ALA A 268 16.47 23.55 -10.90
N GLU A 269 16.72 22.77 -11.96
CA GLU A 269 16.64 23.24 -13.35
C GLU A 269 15.23 23.73 -13.73
N LEU A 270 14.18 23.11 -13.16
CA LEU A 270 12.79 23.52 -13.30
C LEU A 270 12.39 24.72 -12.39
N GLY A 271 13.35 25.28 -11.64
CA GLY A 271 13.17 26.51 -10.86
C GLY A 271 12.88 26.32 -9.37
N ALA A 272 12.96 25.10 -8.84
CA ALA A 272 12.80 24.87 -7.40
C ALA A 272 13.98 25.43 -6.59
N GLU A 273 13.70 25.95 -5.41
CA GLU A 273 14.72 26.34 -4.43
C GLU A 273 15.08 25.12 -3.58
N VAL A 274 16.27 24.55 -3.80
CA VAL A 274 16.74 23.36 -3.07
C VAL A 274 17.63 23.77 -1.91
N GLY A 275 17.36 23.24 -0.71
CA GLY A 275 18.20 23.46 0.47
C GLY A 275 18.30 22.23 1.37
N GLU A 276 19.40 22.12 2.10
CA GLU A 276 19.59 21.05 3.09
C GLU A 276 18.73 21.28 4.35
N CYS A 277 18.29 20.18 4.95
CA CYS A 277 17.69 20.14 6.27
C CYS A 277 18.12 18.88 7.04
N GLU A 278 17.67 18.75 8.29
CA GLU A 278 18.06 17.68 9.20
C GLU A 278 16.80 17.03 9.80
N LEU A 279 16.78 15.70 9.86
CA LEU A 279 15.75 14.87 10.50
C LEU A 279 16.38 13.76 11.38
N PRO A 280 17.31 14.10 12.30
CA PRO A 280 18.09 13.11 13.03
C PRO A 280 17.22 12.17 13.86
N ARG A 281 16.14 12.68 14.49
CA ARG A 281 15.29 11.85 15.37
C ARG A 281 14.39 10.92 14.57
N SER A 282 13.95 11.36 13.40
CA SER A 282 13.16 10.53 12.49
C SER A 282 13.96 9.33 12.00
N VAL A 283 15.24 9.52 11.65
CA VAL A 283 16.11 8.43 11.20
C VAL A 283 16.55 7.54 12.37
N GLU A 284 16.96 8.14 13.49
CA GLU A 284 17.41 7.41 14.68
C GLU A 284 16.31 6.53 15.29
N TYR A 285 15.07 7.05 15.39
CA TYR A 285 14.00 6.39 16.12
C TYR A 285 12.84 5.86 15.28
N GLY A 286 12.72 6.25 14.01
CA GLY A 286 11.55 5.96 13.19
C GLY A 286 11.22 4.48 13.10
N LEU A 287 12.23 3.65 12.81
CA LEU A 287 12.06 2.21 12.68
C LEU A 287 11.64 1.58 14.02
N ALA A 288 12.34 1.86 15.11
CA ALA A 288 12.01 1.31 16.42
C ALA A 288 10.62 1.75 16.90
N CYS A 289 10.27 3.02 16.67
CA CYS A 289 8.95 3.56 16.98
C CYS A 289 7.84 2.82 16.21
N TYR A 290 8.01 2.64 14.91
CA TYR A 290 7.09 1.87 14.06
C TYR A 290 6.94 0.42 14.53
N TYR A 291 8.05 -0.26 14.84
CA TYR A 291 8.05 -1.65 15.30
C TYR A 291 7.53 -1.85 16.75
N LEU A 292 7.23 -0.78 17.49
CA LEU A 292 6.49 -0.87 18.75
C LEU A 292 5.00 -0.53 18.55
N ILE A 293 4.69 0.50 17.76
CA ILE A 293 3.30 0.93 17.54
C ILE A 293 2.54 -0.08 16.67
N ALA A 294 3.08 -0.42 15.49
CA ALA A 294 2.35 -1.24 14.54
C ALA A 294 2.06 -2.65 15.08
N PRO A 295 3.01 -3.37 15.69
CA PRO A 295 2.72 -4.69 16.29
C PRO A 295 1.75 -4.60 17.47
N ALA A 296 1.86 -3.58 18.33
CA ALA A 296 0.92 -3.37 19.43
C ALA A 296 -0.52 -3.24 18.91
N GLU A 297 -0.76 -2.36 17.94
CA GLU A 297 -2.09 -2.21 17.34
C GLU A 297 -2.54 -3.48 16.61
N ALA A 298 -1.64 -4.15 15.88
CA ALA A 298 -1.93 -5.42 15.20
C ALA A 298 -2.38 -6.51 16.17
N SER A 299 -1.74 -6.63 17.33
CA SER A 299 -2.09 -7.65 18.34
C SER A 299 -3.54 -7.51 18.83
N SER A 300 -4.05 -6.27 18.88
CA SER A 300 -5.44 -5.96 19.21
C SER A 300 -6.35 -6.13 17.98
N ASN A 301 -5.97 -5.56 16.84
CA ASN A 301 -6.77 -5.58 15.61
C ASN A 301 -7.05 -7.01 15.11
N LEU A 302 -6.03 -7.89 15.15
CA LEU A 302 -6.10 -9.29 14.72
C LEU A 302 -6.69 -10.22 15.79
N ALA A 303 -7.04 -9.73 16.98
CA ALA A 303 -7.69 -10.56 18.00
C ALA A 303 -9.08 -11.06 17.56
N ARG A 304 -9.71 -10.39 16.59
CA ARG A 304 -11.03 -10.75 16.04
C ARG A 304 -11.06 -12.04 15.22
N TYR A 305 -9.89 -12.51 14.77
CA TYR A 305 -9.75 -13.72 13.97
C TYR A 305 -9.62 -14.91 14.94
N ASP A 306 -10.78 -15.45 15.29
CA ASP A 306 -11.00 -16.46 16.34
C ASP A 306 -11.68 -17.75 15.83
N GLY A 307 -12.07 -17.78 14.55
CA GLY A 307 -12.80 -18.91 13.93
C GLY A 307 -14.26 -19.05 14.36
N VAL A 308 -14.83 -18.07 15.07
CA VAL A 308 -16.22 -18.15 15.56
C VAL A 308 -17.21 -17.68 14.52
N ARG A 309 -16.97 -16.51 13.91
CA ARG A 309 -17.97 -15.78 13.10
C ARG A 309 -17.80 -15.96 11.60
N TYR A 310 -16.58 -16.19 11.12
CA TYR A 310 -16.27 -16.24 9.69
C TYR A 310 -14.92 -16.95 9.45
N ALA A 311 -14.74 -17.39 8.20
CA ALA A 311 -13.52 -17.99 7.66
C ALA A 311 -13.07 -19.29 8.38
N LEU A 312 -11.75 -19.50 8.50
CA LEU A 312 -11.17 -20.72 9.03
C LEU A 312 -11.60 -20.99 10.47
N ARG A 313 -11.99 -22.25 10.75
CA ARG A 313 -12.22 -22.77 12.10
C ARG A 313 -11.59 -24.15 12.23
N VAL A 314 -10.75 -24.34 13.25
CA VAL A 314 -10.13 -25.63 13.57
C VAL A 314 -10.74 -26.18 14.85
N GLU A 315 -11.47 -27.29 14.74
CA GLU A 315 -12.17 -27.92 15.87
C GLU A 315 -11.25 -28.31 17.03
N ALA A 316 -11.76 -28.21 18.26
CA ALA A 316 -11.07 -28.61 19.49
C ALA A 316 -12.07 -28.89 20.63
N ASP A 317 -11.60 -29.52 21.70
CA ASP A 317 -12.45 -29.94 22.84
C ASP A 317 -12.93 -28.76 23.74
N SER A 318 -12.38 -27.57 23.53
CA SER A 318 -12.76 -26.36 24.27
C SER A 318 -12.74 -25.13 23.38
N TYR A 319 -13.44 -24.08 23.80
CA TYR A 319 -13.41 -22.78 23.12
C TYR A 319 -11.98 -22.24 22.99
N ASN A 320 -11.20 -22.24 24.08
CA ASN A 320 -9.82 -21.75 24.05
C ASN A 320 -8.95 -22.59 23.11
N GLY A 321 -9.09 -23.92 23.16
CA GLY A 321 -8.37 -24.81 22.25
C GLY A 321 -8.72 -24.56 20.77
N MET A 322 -9.98 -24.23 20.47
CA MET A 322 -10.43 -23.93 19.11
C MET A 322 -9.80 -22.63 18.61
N VAL A 323 -9.80 -21.58 19.45
CA VAL A 323 -9.18 -20.29 19.12
C VAL A 323 -7.66 -20.43 18.93
N GLU A 324 -6.98 -21.09 19.86
CA GLU A 324 -5.53 -21.32 19.81
C GLU A 324 -5.14 -22.09 18.54
N ARG A 325 -5.80 -23.22 18.27
CA ARG A 325 -5.52 -24.03 17.07
C ARG A 325 -5.85 -23.30 15.79
N THR A 326 -6.97 -22.58 15.73
CA THR A 326 -7.36 -21.82 14.54
C THR A 326 -6.33 -20.76 14.22
N ARG A 327 -5.88 -20.01 15.23
CA ARG A 327 -4.87 -18.96 15.06
C ARG A 327 -3.49 -19.53 14.73
N ASP A 328 -3.12 -20.66 15.33
CA ASP A 328 -1.85 -21.32 15.04
C ASP A 328 -1.81 -21.89 13.60
N VAL A 329 -2.88 -22.50 13.14
CA VAL A 329 -2.95 -23.02 11.76
C VAL A 329 -3.15 -21.90 10.73
N GLY A 330 -3.90 -20.86 11.09
CA GLY A 330 -4.36 -19.84 10.16
C GLY A 330 -3.35 -18.73 9.87
N PHE A 331 -2.61 -18.26 10.88
CA PHE A 331 -1.59 -17.23 10.69
C PHE A 331 -0.26 -17.83 10.26
N GLY A 332 0.48 -17.15 9.38
CA GLY A 332 1.90 -17.41 9.15
C GLY A 332 2.79 -16.85 10.26
N ASP A 333 4.10 -17.07 10.10
CA ASP A 333 5.08 -16.75 11.14
C ASP A 333 5.21 -15.25 11.39
N GLU A 334 5.14 -14.41 10.34
CA GLU A 334 5.30 -12.97 10.48
C GLU A 334 4.14 -12.33 11.26
N PRO A 335 2.86 -12.58 10.95
CA PRO A 335 1.77 -12.12 11.80
C PRO A 335 1.84 -12.65 13.24
N LYS A 336 2.22 -13.92 13.46
CA LYS A 336 2.42 -14.46 14.82
C LYS A 336 3.49 -13.68 15.58
N ARG A 337 4.66 -13.43 14.98
CA ARG A 337 5.74 -12.62 15.58
C ARG A 337 5.25 -11.24 15.99
N ARG A 338 4.51 -10.57 15.10
CA ARG A 338 3.94 -9.23 15.34
C ARG A 338 2.91 -9.23 16.46
N ILE A 339 2.02 -10.22 16.48
CA ILE A 339 1.04 -10.40 17.56
C ILE A 339 1.75 -10.61 18.90
N MET A 340 2.75 -11.49 18.96
CA MET A 340 3.50 -11.77 20.20
C MET A 340 4.23 -10.51 20.71
N LEU A 341 4.95 -9.80 19.83
CA LEU A 341 5.65 -8.56 20.19
C LEU A 341 4.67 -7.48 20.65
N GLY A 342 3.54 -7.32 19.96
CA GLY A 342 2.51 -6.35 20.31
C GLY A 342 1.85 -6.62 21.65
N ALA A 343 1.47 -7.88 21.89
CA ALA A 343 0.89 -8.29 23.16
C ALA A 343 1.86 -8.06 24.33
N TYR A 344 3.16 -8.31 24.12
CA TYR A 344 4.20 -7.98 25.09
C TYR A 344 4.31 -6.46 25.32
N ALA A 345 4.38 -5.66 24.26
CA ALA A 345 4.50 -4.20 24.36
C ALA A 345 3.29 -3.52 25.04
N LEU A 346 2.11 -4.15 24.98
CA LEU A 346 0.89 -3.70 25.65
C LEU A 346 0.68 -4.29 27.05
N SER A 347 1.49 -5.25 27.46
CA SER A 347 1.28 -5.96 28.72
C SER A 347 1.53 -5.07 29.96
N ALA A 348 0.82 -5.38 31.04
CA ALA A 348 0.96 -4.67 32.30
C ALA A 348 2.42 -4.74 32.80
N GLY A 349 2.97 -3.58 33.20
CA GLY A 349 4.37 -3.43 33.60
C GLY A 349 5.31 -3.03 32.46
N TYR A 350 4.95 -3.29 31.20
CA TYR A 350 5.77 -2.97 30.02
C TYR A 350 5.18 -1.85 29.15
N TYR A 351 3.87 -1.58 29.26
CA TYR A 351 3.17 -0.54 28.49
C TYR A 351 3.91 0.80 28.45
N GLU A 352 4.21 1.39 29.61
CA GLU A 352 4.85 2.72 29.68
C GLU A 352 6.26 2.73 29.06
N ALA A 353 7.01 1.63 29.23
CA ALA A 353 8.37 1.50 28.75
C ALA A 353 8.45 1.29 27.23
N TYR A 354 7.43 0.68 26.62
CA TYR A 354 7.39 0.37 25.19
C TYR A 354 6.36 1.20 24.44
N TYR A 355 5.09 0.79 24.45
CA TYR A 355 4.06 1.44 23.63
C TYR A 355 3.85 2.92 24.01
N GLY A 356 3.78 3.23 25.32
CA GLY A 356 3.68 4.60 25.81
C GLY A 356 4.90 5.46 25.43
N GLN A 357 6.10 4.89 25.49
CA GLN A 357 7.33 5.57 25.05
C GLN A 357 7.36 5.78 23.53
N ALA A 358 6.96 4.79 22.74
CA ALA A 358 6.89 4.90 21.29
C ALA A 358 5.91 6.01 20.85
N GLN A 359 4.77 6.16 21.51
CA GLN A 359 3.84 7.27 21.24
C GLN A 359 4.46 8.65 21.53
N LYS A 360 5.25 8.77 22.60
CA LYS A 360 5.99 10.02 22.90
C LYS A 360 7.04 10.30 21.83
N VAL A 361 7.79 9.28 21.40
CA VAL A 361 8.78 9.39 20.30
C VAL A 361 8.10 9.77 18.98
N ARG A 362 6.94 9.20 18.65
CA ARG A 362 6.14 9.61 17.49
C ARG A 362 5.83 11.10 17.52
N THR A 363 5.53 11.66 18.69
CA THR A 363 5.31 13.12 18.84
C THR A 363 6.57 13.93 18.54
N VAL A 364 7.75 13.42 18.93
CA VAL A 364 9.04 14.05 18.59
C VAL A 364 9.25 14.06 17.07
N ILE A 365 9.02 12.93 16.40
CA ILE A 365 9.13 12.81 14.93
C ILE A 365 8.17 13.78 14.22
N VAL A 366 6.93 13.89 14.69
CA VAL A 366 5.94 14.84 14.12
C VAL A 366 6.41 16.29 14.25
N ARG A 367 6.94 16.67 15.42
CA ARG A 367 7.45 18.03 15.65
C ARG A 367 8.67 18.34 14.78
N GLU A 368 9.55 17.36 14.58
CA GLU A 368 10.72 17.50 13.72
C GLU A 368 10.33 17.79 12.26
N HIS A 369 9.36 17.04 11.72
CA HIS A 369 8.83 17.31 10.38
C HIS A 369 8.10 18.65 10.30
N ALA A 370 7.31 19.03 11.31
CA ALA A 370 6.64 20.32 11.34
C ALA A 370 7.64 21.49 11.27
N ALA A 371 8.74 21.41 12.01
CA ALA A 371 9.81 22.41 11.96
C ALA A 371 10.51 22.45 10.58
N ALA A 372 10.68 21.31 9.91
CA ALA A 372 11.19 21.29 8.54
C ALA A 372 10.22 21.98 7.56
N PHE A 373 8.92 21.76 7.69
CA PHE A 373 7.90 22.36 6.84
C PHE A 373 7.67 23.87 7.07
N GLU A 374 8.19 24.46 8.15
CA GLU A 374 8.24 25.92 8.30
C GLU A 374 9.17 26.56 7.25
N ARG A 375 10.16 25.81 6.77
CA ARG A 375 11.21 26.28 5.85
C ARG A 375 11.05 25.77 4.42
N PHE A 376 10.46 24.59 4.25
CA PHE A 376 10.34 23.90 2.98
C PHE A 376 8.90 23.49 2.71
N ASP A 377 8.51 23.43 1.44
CA ASP A 377 7.16 23.02 1.03
C ASP A 377 7.07 21.50 0.86
N VAL A 378 8.17 20.87 0.42
CA VAL A 378 8.31 19.42 0.30
C VAL A 378 9.69 18.96 0.77
N LEU A 379 9.79 17.70 1.19
CA LEU A 379 11.05 17.04 1.54
C LEU A 379 11.31 15.90 0.56
N VAL A 380 12.58 15.73 0.15
CA VAL A 380 12.97 14.70 -0.83
C VAL A 380 14.04 13.76 -0.28
N SER A 381 13.84 12.46 -0.49
CA SER A 381 14.80 11.41 -0.16
C SER A 381 14.61 10.20 -1.09
N PRO A 382 15.56 9.25 -1.12
CA PRO A 382 15.29 7.92 -1.63
C PRO A 382 14.06 7.30 -0.96
N THR A 383 13.25 6.58 -1.73
CA THR A 383 12.09 5.84 -1.20
C THR A 383 12.51 4.49 -0.60
N SER A 384 13.52 3.85 -1.20
CA SER A 384 14.16 2.62 -0.72
C SER A 384 15.68 2.85 -0.76
N PRO A 385 16.46 2.35 0.21
CA PRO A 385 17.92 2.49 0.19
C PRO A 385 18.58 1.64 -0.91
N THR A 386 17.93 0.55 -1.34
CA THR A 386 18.43 -0.36 -2.37
C THR A 386 17.43 -0.47 -3.52
N VAL A 387 17.88 -0.96 -4.68
CA VAL A 387 16.99 -1.52 -5.70
C VAL A 387 16.30 -2.79 -5.19
N ALA A 388 15.42 -3.38 -6.02
CA ALA A 388 14.71 -4.62 -5.68
C ALA A 388 15.74 -5.72 -5.37
N PHE A 389 15.62 -6.39 -4.22
CA PHE A 389 16.54 -7.45 -3.80
C PHE A 389 16.07 -8.82 -4.29
N ALA A 390 16.93 -9.84 -4.21
CA ALA A 390 16.58 -11.19 -4.67
C ALA A 390 15.55 -11.83 -3.72
N LEU A 391 14.71 -12.71 -4.28
CA LEU A 391 13.82 -13.54 -3.46
C LEU A 391 14.64 -14.43 -2.51
N GLY A 392 14.21 -14.53 -1.25
CA GLY A 392 14.87 -15.29 -0.19
C GLY A 392 16.12 -14.66 0.42
N GLU A 393 16.44 -13.41 0.06
CA GLU A 393 17.66 -12.74 0.54
C GLU A 393 17.56 -12.23 1.98
N LYS A 394 16.36 -11.86 2.46
CA LYS A 394 16.14 -11.11 3.71
C LYS A 394 15.14 -11.73 4.67
#